data_AF-A0A024TQQ5-F1
#
_entry.id   AF-A0A024TQQ5-F1
#
_cell.length_a   1.000
_cell.length_b   1.000
_cell.length_c   1.000
_cell.angle_alpha   90.00
_cell.angle_beta   90.00
_cell.angle_gamma   90.00
#
_symmetry.space_group_name_H-M   'P 1'
#
loop_
_entity.id
_entity.type
_entity.pdbx_description
1 polymer ?
#
loop_
_entity_poly.entity_id
_entity_poly.type
_entity_poly.pdbx_seq_one_letter_code
_entity_poly.pdbx_strand_id
1 'polypeptide(L)'
;MSKVDGAVAQGMDETAVDELRNLLVEFQDVFRLKFGRDPPVKVAPLKVHLKPGAVPVKSGLRRYPPTHLTFQEKHVRELESAGLVYRNTRSRWAALAHA
;
A
#
# COMPACT_ATOMS: atom_id res chain seq x y z
N MET A 1 -4.03 21.40 0.06
CA MET A 1 -3.70 21.36 1.50
C MET A 1 -4.90 20.90 2.34
N SER A 2 -5.74 19.96 1.88
CA SER A 2 -7.06 19.74 2.48
C SER A 2 -7.04 19.27 3.94
N LYS A 3 -5.94 18.67 4.41
CA LYS A 3 -5.79 18.25 5.81
C LYS A 3 -5.45 19.40 6.75
N VAL A 4 -4.68 20.39 6.28
CA VAL A 4 -4.41 21.62 7.02
C VAL A 4 -5.70 22.45 7.10
N ASP A 5 -6.40 22.59 5.98
CA ASP A 5 -7.68 23.32 5.92
C ASP A 5 -8.73 22.68 6.85
N GLY A 6 -8.76 21.34 6.93
CA GLY A 6 -9.61 20.61 7.85
C GLY A 6 -9.24 20.83 9.32
N ALA A 7 -7.96 20.95 9.65
CA ALA A 7 -7.51 21.24 11.01
C ALA A 7 -7.88 22.67 11.44
N VAL A 8 -7.71 23.65 10.55
CA VAL A 8 -8.18 25.02 10.75
C VAL A 8 -9.68 25.05 11.02
N ALA A 9 -10.48 24.33 10.23
CA ALA A 9 -11.93 24.26 10.41
C ALA A 9 -12.35 23.63 11.75
N GLN A 10 -11.48 22.83 12.38
CA GLN A 10 -11.69 22.24 13.71
C GLN A 10 -11.19 23.14 14.85
N GLY A 11 -10.71 24.35 14.55
CA GLY A 11 -10.26 25.32 15.55
C GLY A 11 -8.81 25.11 16.00
N MET A 12 -7.96 24.51 15.17
CA MET A 12 -6.52 24.45 15.45
C MET A 12 -5.92 25.85 15.47
N ASP A 13 -5.08 26.12 16.46
CA ASP A 13 -4.37 27.41 16.62
C ASP A 13 -3.43 27.71 15.44
N GLU A 14 -3.26 29.00 15.11
CA GLU A 14 -2.47 29.45 13.96
C GLU A 14 -1.01 28.99 14.02
N THR A 15 -0.38 29.02 15.20
CA THR A 15 1.01 28.59 15.35
C THR A 15 1.17 27.10 15.06
N ALA A 16 0.22 26.29 15.54
CA ALA A 16 0.19 24.86 15.32
C ALA A 16 -0.15 24.50 13.85
N VAL A 17 -0.97 25.32 13.18
CA VAL A 17 -1.27 25.18 11.75
C VAL A 17 -0.01 25.39 10.90
N ASP A 18 0.81 26.36 11.24
CA ASP A 18 2.07 26.64 10.55
C ASP A 18 3.10 25.52 10.78
N GLU A 19 3.20 25.02 12.01
CA GLU A 19 4.02 23.84 12.33
C GLU A 19 3.58 22.61 11.52
N LEU A 20 2.26 22.33 11.47
CA LEU A 20 1.71 21.23 10.68
C LEU A 20 2.04 21.38 9.19
N ARG A 21 1.94 22.59 8.64
CA ARG A 21 2.26 22.86 7.25
C ARG A 21 3.74 22.59 6.97
N ASN A 22 4.63 23.06 7.84
CA ASN A 22 6.07 22.87 7.71
C ASN A 22 6.43 21.37 7.78
N LEU A 23 5.86 20.65 8.74
CA LEU A 23 6.10 19.22 8.94
C LEU A 23 5.65 18.39 7.73
N LEU A 24 4.49 18.70 7.14
CA LEU A 24 4.01 18.01 5.93
C LEU A 24 4.90 18.26 4.70
N VAL A 25 5.52 19.44 4.60
CA VAL A 25 6.45 19.78 3.52
C VAL A 25 7.81 19.11 3.75
N GLU A 26 8.34 19.19 4.96
CA GLU A 26 9.63 18.61 5.34
C GLU A 26 9.63 17.08 5.17
N PHE A 27 8.58 16.41 5.64
CA PHE A 27 8.43 14.96 5.60
C PHE A 27 7.45 14.50 4.52
N GLN A 28 7.43 15.19 3.37
CA GLN A 28 6.55 14.83 2.23
C GLN A 28 6.77 13.39 1.73
N ASP A 29 7.96 12.84 1.94
CA ASP A 29 8.35 11.48 1.61
C ASP A 29 7.88 10.46 2.66
N VAL A 30 7.43 10.90 3.83
CA VAL A 30 6.78 10.07 4.86
C VAL A 30 5.26 10.15 4.73
N PHE A 31 4.71 11.36 4.60
CA PHE A 31 3.26 11.61 4.52
C PHE A 31 2.74 11.55 3.08
N ARG A 32 2.77 10.36 2.48
CA ARG A 32 2.37 10.17 1.07
C ARG A 32 0.90 9.80 0.91
N LEU A 33 0.29 10.30 -0.17
CA LEU A 33 -1.05 9.90 -0.61
C LEU A 33 -1.06 8.69 -1.55
N LYS A 34 0.10 8.31 -2.07
CA LYS A 34 0.29 7.22 -3.03
C LYS A 34 1.57 6.46 -2.71
N PHE A 35 1.61 5.18 -3.06
CA PHE A 35 2.82 4.39 -2.96
C PHE A 35 3.92 4.96 -3.87
N GLY A 36 5.14 4.98 -3.36
CA GLY A 36 6.33 5.32 -4.13
C GLY A 36 7.23 4.10 -4.31
N ARG A 37 8.17 4.21 -5.25
CA ARG A 37 9.18 3.20 -5.52
C ARG A 37 10.44 3.50 -4.72
N ASP A 38 10.31 3.47 -3.41
CA ASP A 38 11.43 3.73 -2.50
C ASP A 38 12.40 2.55 -2.47
N PRO A 39 13.70 2.79 -2.23
CA PRO A 39 14.63 1.69 -2.00
C PRO A 39 14.23 0.91 -0.74
N PRO A 40 14.48 -0.41 -0.70
CA PRO A 40 14.29 -1.18 0.51
C PRO A 40 15.10 -0.61 1.67
N VAL A 41 14.55 -0.70 2.87
CA VAL A 41 15.28 -0.38 4.11
C VAL A 41 16.52 -1.28 4.21
N LYS A 42 17.62 -0.75 4.77
CA LYS A 42 18.92 -1.43 4.91
C LYS A 42 18.90 -2.51 6.01
N VAL A 43 18.00 -3.48 5.89
CA VAL A 43 17.87 -4.63 6.78
C VAL A 43 17.82 -5.92 5.96
N ALA A 44 18.10 -7.05 6.61
CA ALA A 44 17.98 -8.35 5.96
C ALA A 44 16.53 -8.57 5.48
N PRO A 45 16.33 -9.12 4.26
CA PRO A 45 14.99 -9.42 3.77
C PRO A 45 14.24 -10.38 4.69
N LEU A 46 12.94 -10.16 4.83
CA LEU A 46 12.05 -11.06 5.57
C LEU A 46 12.04 -12.46 4.90
N LYS A 47 12.32 -13.50 5.68
CA LYS A 47 12.24 -14.91 5.24
C LYS A 47 11.04 -15.60 5.87
N VAL A 48 10.10 -16.03 5.02
CA VAL A 48 8.94 -16.81 5.45
C VAL A 48 9.35 -18.27 5.62
N HIS A 49 9.16 -18.82 6.83
CA HIS A 49 9.42 -20.22 7.13
C HIS A 49 8.10 -21.00 7.14
N LEU A 50 8.03 -22.06 6.33
CA LEU A 50 6.86 -22.92 6.29
C LEU A 50 6.89 -23.91 7.46
N LYS A 51 5.72 -24.21 8.02
CA LYS A 51 5.59 -25.28 9.01
C LYS A 51 5.95 -26.63 8.37
N PRO A 52 6.51 -27.59 9.14
CA PRO A 52 6.73 -28.94 8.65
C PRO A 52 5.45 -29.55 8.05
N GLY A 53 5.57 -30.19 6.89
CA GLY A 53 4.44 -30.80 6.18
C GLY A 53 3.56 -29.83 5.36
N ALA A 54 3.88 -28.52 5.32
CA ALA A 54 3.14 -27.59 4.47
C ALA A 54 3.29 -27.94 2.98
N VAL A 55 2.16 -28.04 2.28
CA VAL A 55 2.09 -28.34 0.84
C VAL A 55 1.51 -27.16 0.06
N PRO A 56 1.99 -26.90 -1.18
CA PRO A 56 1.47 -25.79 -1.98
C PRO A 56 -0.02 -25.91 -2.28
N VAL A 57 -0.75 -24.81 -2.14
CA VAL A 57 -2.17 -24.70 -2.49
C VAL A 57 -2.37 -23.54 -3.45
N LYS A 58 -3.21 -23.75 -4.47
CA LYS A 58 -3.76 -22.69 -5.31
C LYS A 58 -5.27 -22.62 -5.08
N SER A 59 -5.73 -21.54 -4.48
CA SER A 59 -7.16 -21.26 -4.40
C SER A 59 -7.75 -21.13 -5.81
N GLY A 60 -8.93 -21.70 -6.04
CA GLY A 60 -9.68 -21.48 -7.28
C GLY A 60 -10.06 -20.01 -7.49
N LEU A 61 -10.35 -19.62 -8.73
CA LEU A 61 -10.80 -18.26 -9.03
C LEU A 61 -12.19 -17.99 -8.45
N ARG A 62 -12.38 -16.79 -7.89
CA ARG A 62 -13.69 -16.28 -7.46
C ARG A 62 -14.24 -15.31 -8.50
N ARG A 63 -15.54 -15.37 -8.75
CA ARG A 63 -16.25 -14.34 -9.52
C ARG A 63 -16.51 -13.13 -8.63
N TYR A 64 -16.03 -11.97 -9.06
CA TYR A 64 -16.30 -10.69 -8.41
C TYR A 64 -17.21 -9.83 -9.28
N PRO A 65 -18.07 -8.98 -8.70
CA PRO A 65 -18.78 -7.97 -9.45
C PRO A 65 -17.80 -7.05 -10.20
N PRO A 66 -18.20 -6.46 -11.34
CA PRO A 66 -17.30 -5.65 -12.18
C PRO A 66 -16.61 -4.51 -11.43
N THR A 67 -17.31 -3.85 -10.51
CA THR A 67 -16.77 -2.75 -9.69
C THR A 67 -15.58 -3.18 -8.84
N HIS A 68 -15.65 -4.37 -8.23
CA HIS A 68 -14.54 -4.91 -7.44
C HIS A 68 -13.36 -5.31 -8.33
N LEU A 69 -13.61 -5.86 -9.51
CA LEU A 69 -12.56 -6.17 -10.48
C LEU A 69 -11.82 -4.91 -10.92
N THR A 70 -12.54 -3.84 -11.28
CA THR A 70 -11.92 -2.57 -11.67
C THR A 70 -11.08 -1.98 -10.53
N PHE A 71 -11.55 -2.08 -9.29
CA PHE A 71 -10.78 -1.65 -8.12
C PHE A 71 -9.50 -2.47 -7.95
N GLN A 72 -9.61 -3.81 -7.95
CA GLN A 72 -8.46 -4.71 -7.81
C GLN A 72 -7.43 -4.49 -8.91
N GLU A 73 -7.87 -4.36 -10.17
CA GLU A 73 -6.97 -4.10 -11.30
C GLU A 73 -6.23 -2.77 -11.14
N LYS A 74 -6.95 -1.70 -10.77
CA LYS A 74 -6.33 -0.39 -10.53
C LYS A 74 -5.32 -0.47 -9.38
N HIS A 75 -5.69 -1.09 -8.28
CA HIS A 75 -4.83 -1.20 -7.10
C HIS A 75 -3.58 -2.03 -7.38
N VAL A 76 -3.70 -3.18 -8.06
CA VAL A 76 -2.55 -4.01 -8.44
C VAL A 76 -1.61 -3.24 -9.38
N ARG A 77 -2.14 -2.45 -10.34
CA ARG A 77 -1.31 -1.58 -11.19
C ARG A 77 -0.56 -0.51 -10.39
N GLU A 78 -1.19 0.06 -9.37
CA GLU A 78 -0.52 1.01 -8.46
C GLU A 78 0.64 0.33 -7.71
N LEU A 79 0.45 -0.89 -7.20
CA LEU A 79 1.49 -1.67 -6.54
C LEU A 79 2.63 -2.09 -7.50
N GLU A 80 2.30 -2.51 -8.72
CA GLU A 80 3.27 -2.88 -9.76
C GLU A 80 4.12 -1.67 -10.17
N SER A 81 3.50 -0.51 -10.39
CA SER A 81 4.22 0.72 -10.76
C SER A 81 5.10 1.24 -9.63
N ALA A 82 4.70 1.04 -8.37
CA ALA A 82 5.53 1.29 -7.20
C ALA A 82 6.63 0.22 -6.97
N GLY A 83 6.66 -0.87 -7.76
CA GLY A 83 7.65 -1.94 -7.62
C GLY A 83 7.47 -2.83 -6.39
N LEU A 84 6.28 -2.81 -5.77
CA LEU A 84 5.97 -3.56 -4.55
C LEU A 84 5.56 -5.01 -4.85
N VAL A 85 5.05 -5.27 -6.06
CA VAL A 85 4.67 -6.61 -6.53
C VAL A 85 5.18 -6.85 -7.95
N TYR A 86 5.27 -8.11 -8.33
CA TYR A 86 5.65 -8.53 -9.67
C TYR A 86 4.85 -9.75 -10.10
N ARG A 87 4.68 -9.93 -11.41
CA ARG A 87 4.00 -11.09 -11.98
C ARG A 87 4.84 -12.35 -11.83
N ASN A 88 4.32 -13.34 -11.12
CA ASN A 88 4.94 -14.66 -10.97
C ASN A 88 4.04 -15.78 -11.51
N THR A 89 4.25 -16.20 -12.75
CA THR A 89 3.47 -17.27 -13.41
C THR A 89 3.86 -18.67 -12.94
N ARG A 90 4.98 -18.82 -12.24
CA ARG A 90 5.53 -20.11 -11.80
C ARG A 90 5.22 -20.43 -10.33
N SER A 91 4.52 -19.54 -9.63
CA SER A 91 4.16 -19.81 -8.23
C SER A 91 3.33 -21.09 -8.11
N ARG A 92 3.70 -21.94 -7.14
CA ARG A 92 2.90 -23.09 -6.72
C ARG A 92 1.87 -22.73 -5.65
N TRP A 93 1.97 -21.53 -5.09
CA TRP A 93 1.07 -21.00 -4.06
C TRP A 93 0.24 -19.86 -4.64
N ALA A 94 -1.06 -19.88 -4.40
CA ALA A 94 -1.94 -18.77 -4.73
C ALA A 94 -3.12 -18.71 -3.75
N ALA A 95 -3.47 -17.51 -3.34
CA ALA A 95 -4.63 -17.22 -2.51
C ALA A 95 -5.55 -16.22 -3.22
N LEU A 96 -6.81 -16.20 -2.81
CA LEU A 96 -7.79 -15.23 -3.30
C LEU A 96 -7.44 -13.85 -2.77
N ALA A 97 -7.40 -12.86 -3.67
CA ALA A 97 -7.40 -11.46 -3.26
C ALA A 97 -8.79 -11.12 -2.71
N HIS A 98 -8.86 -10.63 -1.48
CA HIS A 98 -10.09 -10.09 -0.93
C HIS A 98 -10.34 -8.69 -1.52
N ALA A 99 -11.58 -8.43 -1.93
CA ALA A 99 -11.99 -7.14 -2.46
C ALA A 99 -12.37 -6.17 -1.32
#